data_AF-A0A5E6NNI4-F1
#
_entry.id   AF-A0A5E6NNI4-F1
#
_cell.length_a   1.000
_cell.length_b   1.000
_cell.length_c   1.000
_cell.angle_alpha   90.00
_cell.angle_beta   90.00
_cell.angle_gamma   90.00
#
_symmetry.space_group_name_H-M   'P 1'
#
loop_
_entity.id
_entity.type
_entity.pdbx_description
1 polymer ?
#
loop_
_entity_poly.entity_id
_entity_poly.type
_entity_poly.pdbx_seq_one_letter_code
_entity_poly.pdbx_strand_id
1 'polypeptide(L)'
;MINLTTNRGGADFLITGGADENKFSLSGTTLTFKATDFEARDDKTYSVEITANRAGTNGGANEHTTKTITVTVTDLDDEAPTDIQINDAVFIDGYVSLADDKGANFLIGTLSATDRYC
;
A
#
# COMPACT_ATOMS: atom_id res chain seq x y z
N MET A 1 12.38 -1.28 -5.63
CA MET A 1 13.57 -2.15 -5.63
C MET A 1 14.50 -1.66 -4.53
N ILE A 2 15.02 -2.57 -3.70
CA ILE A 2 15.93 -2.27 -2.59
C ILE A 2 17.21 -3.08 -2.82
N ASN A 3 18.35 -2.40 -2.95
CA ASN A 3 19.64 -3.06 -3.15
C ASN A 3 20.28 -3.38 -1.80
N LEU A 4 20.67 -4.63 -1.60
CA LEU A 4 21.30 -5.12 -0.39
C LEU A 4 22.81 -5.16 -0.55
N THR A 5 23.52 -4.76 0.49
CA THR A 5 24.98 -4.81 0.55
C THR A 5 25.42 -5.20 1.95
N THR A 6 26.57 -5.85 2.05
CA THR A 6 27.26 -6.03 3.32
C THR A 6 28.49 -5.13 3.36
N ASN A 7 28.88 -4.72 4.58
CA ASN A 7 30.10 -3.94 4.80
C ASN A 7 31.40 -4.70 4.42
N ARG A 8 31.36 -6.04 4.34
CA ARG A 8 32.51 -6.89 4.02
C ARG A 8 32.42 -7.59 2.65
N GLY A 9 31.35 -7.34 1.89
CA GLY A 9 31.09 -7.96 0.59
C GLY A 9 30.97 -9.50 0.63
N GLY A 10 30.73 -10.10 -0.53
CA GLY A 10 30.80 -11.55 -0.74
C GLY A 10 29.78 -12.38 0.03
N ALA A 11 28.64 -11.78 0.40
CA ALA A 11 27.57 -12.48 1.09
C ALA A 11 26.41 -12.79 0.13
N ASP A 12 25.83 -13.98 0.29
CA ASP A 12 24.55 -14.33 -0.29
C ASP A 12 23.43 -13.91 0.66
N PHE A 13 22.30 -13.49 0.10
CA PHE A 13 21.14 -13.04 0.86
C PHE A 13 19.99 -14.04 0.75
N LEU A 14 19.28 -14.24 1.85
CA LEU A 14 18.08 -15.07 1.91
C LEU A 14 16.98 -14.33 2.68
N ILE A 15 15.73 -14.50 2.24
CA ILE A 15 14.56 -14.22 3.08
C ILE A 15 14.42 -15.39 4.05
N THR A 16 14.41 -15.08 5.35
CA THR A 16 14.36 -16.10 6.42
C THR A 16 13.18 -15.96 7.36
N GLY A 17 12.34 -14.94 7.16
CA GLY A 17 11.18 -14.67 7.99
C GLY A 17 10.62 -13.27 7.78
N GLY A 18 9.88 -12.81 8.79
CA GLY A 18 9.15 -11.53 8.79
C GLY A 18 7.65 -11.74 8.54
N ALA A 19 6.83 -10.84 9.08
CA ALA A 19 5.37 -10.99 9.05
C ALA A 19 4.81 -10.97 7.61
N ASP A 20 5.51 -10.33 6.69
CA ASP A 20 5.06 -10.06 5.33
C ASP A 20 5.98 -10.70 4.28
N GLU A 21 6.74 -11.74 4.63
CA GLU A 21 7.75 -12.35 3.75
C GLU A 21 7.22 -12.71 2.35
N ASN A 22 5.94 -13.08 2.25
CA ASN A 22 5.26 -13.41 1.00
C ASN A 22 5.01 -12.20 0.07
N LYS A 23 5.18 -10.97 0.55
CA LYS A 23 5.14 -9.72 -0.23
C LYS A 23 6.51 -9.33 -0.78
N PHE A 24 7.56 -10.06 -0.41
CA PHE A 24 8.92 -9.80 -0.85
C PHE A 24 9.44 -10.91 -1.73
N SER A 25 10.27 -10.54 -2.71
CA SER A 25 11.05 -11.49 -3.50
C SER A 25 12.50 -11.04 -3.56
N LEU A 26 13.41 -12.00 -3.63
CA LEU A 26 14.84 -11.75 -3.60
C LEU A 26 15.52 -12.44 -4.79
N SER A 27 16.31 -11.67 -5.52
CA SER A 27 17.13 -12.17 -6.64
C SER A 27 18.54 -11.63 -6.50
N GLY A 28 19.49 -12.48 -6.11
CA GLY A 28 20.85 -12.07 -5.77
C GLY A 28 20.85 -11.07 -4.62
N THR A 29 21.28 -9.82 -4.91
CA THR A 29 21.31 -8.72 -3.93
C THR A 29 20.10 -7.79 -4.01
N THR A 30 19.14 -8.09 -4.88
CA THR A 30 18.00 -7.22 -5.15
C THR A 30 16.76 -7.73 -4.44
N LEU A 31 16.32 -7.01 -3.43
CA LEU A 31 15.04 -7.23 -2.75
C LEU A 31 13.94 -6.41 -3.44
N THR A 32 12.86 -7.07 -3.82
CA THR A 32 11.68 -6.44 -4.41
C THR A 32 10.51 -6.58 -3.43
N PHE A 33 9.86 -5.45 -3.15
CA PHE A 33 8.62 -5.41 -2.39
C PHE A 33 7.44 -5.24 -3.36
N LYS A 34 6.42 -6.08 -3.22
CA LYS A 34 5.15 -5.94 -3.94
C LYS A 34 4.12 -5.35 -2.99
N ALA A 35 3.98 -4.03 -3.06
CA ALA A 35 2.94 -3.31 -2.34
C ALA A 35 1.55 -3.79 -2.76
N THR A 36 0.59 -3.70 -1.84
CA THR A 36 -0.84 -3.70 -2.15
C THR A 36 -1.36 -2.29 -2.06
N ASP A 37 -2.58 -2.12 -2.56
CA ASP A 37 -3.42 -0.95 -2.33
C ASP A 37 -3.41 -0.52 -0.83
N PHE A 38 -3.42 0.78 -0.57
CA PHE A 38 -3.26 1.36 0.77
C PHE A 38 -4.47 0.98 1.64
N GLU A 39 -5.65 0.98 1.04
CA GLU A 39 -6.96 0.65 1.59
C GLU A 39 -7.14 -0.85 1.87
N ALA A 40 -6.25 -1.72 1.36
CA ALA A 40 -6.39 -3.17 1.44
C ALA A 40 -6.03 -3.76 2.82
N ARG A 41 -5.40 -2.97 3.71
CA ARG A 41 -5.07 -3.38 5.08
C ARG A 41 -5.00 -2.17 6.00
N ASP A 42 -5.18 -2.34 7.31
CA ASP A 42 -5.10 -1.24 8.27
C ASP A 42 -3.66 -0.83 8.58
N ASP A 43 -2.77 -1.79 8.84
CA ASP A 43 -1.37 -1.53 9.16
C ASP A 43 -0.52 -1.30 7.91
N LYS A 44 -0.06 -0.06 7.72
CA LYS A 44 0.66 0.37 6.50
C LYS A 44 2.14 0.01 6.49
N THR A 45 2.54 -0.91 7.37
CA THR A 45 3.92 -1.30 7.62
C THR A 45 4.11 -2.77 7.27
N TYR A 46 5.16 -3.06 6.53
CA TYR A 46 5.51 -4.39 6.04
C TYR A 46 6.92 -4.73 6.54
N SER A 47 7.11 -5.97 6.99
CA SER A 47 8.38 -6.43 7.53
C SER A 47 8.87 -7.71 6.86
N VAL A 48 10.16 -7.76 6.58
CA VAL A 48 10.86 -8.96 6.10
C VAL A 48 12.19 -9.12 6.82
N GLU A 49 12.54 -10.34 7.18
CA GLU A 49 13.84 -10.67 7.74
C GLU A 49 14.77 -11.19 6.64
N ILE A 50 15.90 -10.51 6.49
CA ILE A 50 16.95 -10.88 5.54
C ILE A 50 18.16 -11.38 6.30
N THR A 51 18.62 -12.57 5.96
CA THR A 51 19.88 -13.12 6.45
C THR A 51 20.95 -13.00 5.37
N ALA A 52 22.08 -12.39 5.72
CA ALA A 52 23.29 -12.36 4.90
C ALA A 52 24.27 -13.45 5.38
N ASN A 53 24.66 -14.34 4.47
CA ASN A 53 25.57 -15.46 4.74
C ASN A 53 26.86 -15.27 3.96
N ARG A 54 28.00 -15.31 4.64
CA ARG A 54 29.33 -15.23 4.02
C ARG A 54 30.15 -16.44 4.41
N ALA A 55 30.64 -17.17 3.42
CA ALA A 55 31.54 -18.31 3.64
C ALA A 55 32.88 -17.83 4.21
N GLY A 56 33.40 -18.56 5.19
CA GLY A 56 34.74 -18.32 5.70
C GLY A 56 35.82 -18.64 4.64
N THR A 57 36.87 -17.83 4.58
CA THR A 57 38.03 -18.07 3.71
C THR A 57 39.21 -18.61 4.52
N ASN A 58 40.07 -19.43 3.90
CA ASN A 58 41.30 -19.96 4.52
C ASN A 58 41.08 -20.67 5.87
N GLY A 59 40.00 -21.46 5.98
CA GLY A 59 39.66 -22.17 7.22
C GLY A 59 38.97 -21.30 8.28
N GLY A 60 38.61 -20.05 7.96
CA GLY A 60 37.77 -19.22 8.83
C GLY A 60 36.35 -19.76 8.97
N ALA A 61 35.66 -19.39 10.05
CA ALA A 61 34.25 -19.72 10.26
C ALA A 61 33.33 -18.93 9.30
N ASN A 62 32.16 -19.49 9.02
CA ASN A 62 31.11 -18.80 8.28
C ASN A 62 30.51 -17.66 9.13
N GLU A 63 30.19 -16.56 8.49
CA GLU A 63 29.60 -15.38 9.11
C GLU A 63 28.14 -15.27 8.66
N HIS A 64 27.22 -15.07 9.60
CA HIS A 64 25.81 -14.87 9.30
C HIS A 64 25.24 -13.72 10.15
N THR A 65 24.37 -12.92 9.55
CA THR A 65 23.64 -11.88 10.28
C THR A 65 22.25 -11.71 9.71
N THR A 66 21.26 -11.61 10.59
CA THR A 66 19.86 -11.37 10.22
C THR A 66 19.48 -9.94 10.58
N LYS A 67 18.75 -9.28 9.68
CA LYS A 67 18.20 -7.94 9.87
C LYS A 67 16.76 -7.90 9.42
N THR A 68 15.93 -7.22 10.19
CA THR A 68 14.57 -6.87 9.78
C THR A 68 14.62 -5.61 8.93
N ILE A 69 13.99 -5.66 7.77
CA ILE A 69 13.73 -4.51 6.90
C ILE A 69 12.25 -4.17 7.03
N THR A 70 11.98 -2.90 7.28
CA THR A 70 10.63 -2.36 7.40
C THR A 70 10.35 -1.42 6.23
N VAL A 71 9.20 -1.60 5.58
CA VAL A 71 8.71 -0.76 4.49
C VAL A 71 7.37 -0.18 4.88
N THR A 72 7.16 1.10 4.62
CA THR A 72 5.86 1.77 4.78
C THR A 72 5.31 2.15 3.42
N VAL A 73 4.00 1.97 3.22
CA VAL A 73 3.30 2.48 2.04
C VAL A 73 2.69 3.84 2.39
N THR A 74 2.83 4.80 1.48
CA THR A 74 2.20 6.11 1.59
C THR A 74 0.95 6.14 0.75
N ASP A 75 -0.09 6.73 1.33
CA ASP A 75 -1.33 7.02 0.64
C ASP A 75 -1.13 8.01 -0.51
N LEU A 76 -1.83 7.79 -1.62
CA LEU A 76 -1.85 8.65 -2.81
C LEU A 76 -3.31 8.85 -3.23
N ASP A 77 -3.58 9.95 -3.93
CA ASP A 77 -4.87 10.15 -4.62
C ASP A 77 -4.92 9.26 -5.87
N ASP A 78 -5.23 7.97 -5.69
CA ASP A 78 -5.21 6.96 -6.75
C ASP A 78 -6.57 6.29 -7.04
N GLU A 79 -7.61 6.59 -6.26
CA GLU A 79 -8.98 6.15 -6.50
C GLU A 79 -9.91 7.35 -6.74
N ALA A 80 -10.81 7.24 -7.72
CA ALA A 80 -11.75 8.32 -8.01
C ALA A 80 -12.91 8.32 -7.00
N PRO A 81 -13.51 9.48 -6.68
CA PRO A 81 -14.71 9.53 -5.87
C PRO A 81 -15.84 8.68 -6.45
N THR A 82 -16.50 7.93 -5.58
CA THR A 82 -17.63 7.04 -5.90
C THR A 82 -18.92 7.52 -5.22
N ASP A 83 -20.00 6.75 -5.38
CA ASP A 83 -21.27 6.99 -4.70
C ASP A 83 -21.82 8.42 -4.89
N ILE A 84 -21.84 8.87 -6.15
CA ILE A 84 -22.38 10.17 -6.52
C ILE A 84 -23.90 10.16 -6.30
N GLN A 85 -24.36 10.97 -5.36
CA GLN A 85 -25.77 11.06 -4.97
C GLN A 85 -26.21 12.51 -4.87
N ILE A 86 -27.50 12.74 -5.12
CA ILE A 86 -28.16 14.02 -4.82
C ILE A 86 -28.99 13.88 -3.55
N ASN A 87 -28.56 14.55 -2.49
CA ASN A 87 -29.21 14.58 -1.19
C ASN A 87 -30.27 15.67 -1.11
N ASP A 88 -31.21 15.49 -0.19
CA ASP A 88 -32.29 16.44 0.12
C ASP A 88 -33.21 16.76 -1.08
N ALA A 89 -33.10 16.00 -2.16
CA ALA A 89 -33.95 16.12 -3.33
C ALA A 89 -35.27 15.38 -3.15
N VAL A 90 -36.32 15.93 -3.77
CA VAL A 90 -37.60 15.23 -3.90
C VAL A 90 -37.51 14.28 -5.09
N PHE A 91 -37.72 12.98 -4.84
CA PHE A 91 -37.80 11.98 -5.90
C PHE A 91 -39.23 11.51 -6.12
N ILE A 92 -39.65 11.48 -7.38
CA ILE A 92 -40.93 10.90 -7.81
C ILE A 92 -40.58 9.85 -8.87
N ASP A 93 -41.00 8.61 -8.65
CA ASP A 93 -40.76 7.47 -9.55
C ASP A 93 -39.27 7.28 -9.95
N GLY A 94 -38.36 7.58 -9.03
CA GLY A 94 -36.91 7.44 -9.24
C GLY A 94 -36.24 8.62 -9.96
N TYR A 95 -36.98 9.68 -10.26
CA TYR A 95 -36.46 10.90 -10.88
C TYR A 95 -36.50 12.08 -9.92
N VAL A 96 -35.50 12.97 -10.02
CA VAL A 96 -35.50 14.24 -9.30
C VAL A 96 -36.66 15.12 -9.80
N SER A 97 -37.53 15.51 -8.88
CA SER A 97 -38.69 16.34 -9.18
C SER A 97 -38.32 17.82 -9.16
N LEU A 98 -38.71 18.53 -10.22
CA LEU A 98 -38.61 19.98 -10.30
C LEU A 98 -39.98 20.57 -10.00
N ALA A 99 -40.03 21.50 -9.04
CA ALA A 99 -41.26 22.20 -8.69
C ALA A 99 -41.42 23.44 -9.59
N ASP A 100 -42.56 23.54 -10.28
CA ASP A 100 -42.91 24.63 -11.19
C ASP A 100 -43.41 25.90 -10.46
N ASP A 101 -43.65 25.80 -9.16
CA ASP A 101 -44.07 26.88 -8.27
C ASP A 101 -42.90 27.61 -7.59
N LYS A 102 -41.65 27.22 -7.89
CA LYS A 102 -40.45 27.80 -7.27
C LYS A 102 -39.81 28.86 -8.16
N GLY A 103 -39.37 29.95 -7.53
CA GLY A 103 -38.65 31.02 -8.20
C GLY A 103 -37.22 30.63 -8.58
N ALA A 104 -36.52 31.56 -9.24
CA ALA A 104 -35.11 31.39 -9.58
C ALA A 104 -34.25 31.08 -8.33
N ASN A 105 -33.17 30.32 -8.53
CA ASN A 105 -32.23 29.87 -7.48
C ASN A 105 -32.84 28.92 -6.43
N PHE A 106 -33.97 28.27 -6.73
CA PHE A 106 -34.47 27.19 -5.89
C PHE A 106 -33.48 26.01 -5.84
N LEU A 107 -33.09 25.62 -4.63
CA LEU A 107 -32.20 24.50 -4.41
C LEU A 107 -32.98 23.19 -4.58
N ILE A 108 -32.58 22.39 -5.56
CA ILE A 108 -33.20 21.08 -5.83
C ILE A 108 -32.64 20.00 -4.90
N GLY A 109 -31.39 20.14 -4.47
CA GLY A 109 -30.68 19.22 -3.60
C GLY A 109 -29.18 19.53 -3.61
N THR A 110 -28.41 18.74 -2.88
CA THR A 110 -26.95 18.86 -2.84
C THR A 110 -26.28 17.61 -3.41
N LEU A 111 -25.27 17.79 -4.26
CA LEU A 111 -24.50 16.67 -4.77
C LEU A 111 -23.43 16.28 -3.73
N SER A 112 -23.32 14.99 -3.42
CA SER A 112 -22.20 14.43 -2.67
C SER A 112 -21.57 13.27 -3.44
N ALA A 113 -20.31 12.98 -3.10
CA ALA A 113 -19.60 11.78 -3.49
C ALA A 113 -18.82 11.29 -2.26
N THR A 114 -18.54 10.00 -2.21
CA THR A 114 -17.67 9.41 -1.20
C THR A 114 -16.31 9.15 -1.83
N ASP A 115 -15.28 9.66 -1.18
CA ASP A 115 -13.90 9.34 -1.52
C ASP A 115 -13.33 8.36 -0.50
N ARG A 116 -12.54 7.39 -0.95
CA ARG A 116 -11.99 6.36 -0.09
C ARG A 116 -10.55 6.73 0.27
N TYR A 117 -10.41 7.61 1.25
CA TYR A 117 -9.15 7.84 1.97
C TYR A 117 -9.26 7.26 3.37
N CYS A 118 -8.35 6.36 3.76
CA CYS A 118 -8.34 5.73 5.08
C CYS A 118 -7.36 6.37 6.08
#